data_AF-A0A840FCV4-F1
#
_entry.id   AF-A0A840FCV4-F1
#
_cell.length_a   1.000
_cell.length_b   1.000
_cell.length_c   1.000
_cell.angle_alpha   90.00
_cell.angle_beta   90.00
_cell.angle_gamma   90.00
#
_symmetry.space_group_name_H-M   'P 1'
#
loop_
_entity.id
_entity.type
_entity.pdbx_description
1 polymer ?
#
loop_
_entity_poly.entity_id
_entity_poly.type
_entity_poly.pdbx_seq_one_letter_code
_entity_poly.pdbx_strand_id
1 'polypeptide(L)'
;MSSGRTAATEPRGPRSSRAPYWLFLGFMALVALTGGTSRYDSVTQVLVRSAALAAMAGWVLLPGFGRAEAMRWPFVFLALIATTIAIQLIPLPPGIWTSLAGHEFYASVSTAAGLPVPWRPINLSPERGWSAFFSLVVPLATLVGLSRMSERRRLMLVLPLIALVLVSAVLGLGQLSGGASSALRWYEYSDPFAGGFFANRNHQAALLAMVLPLVAVWAMERREDDDRQRYRGAMAAGIGAFVLLMIPTTGSRAGFVLSFVSLIGALVLAAPAIRRWYRRLPRRRRRTALGFVAGAVVVFVVVAVVFGRNDSLSRLQGLDATQDLRARTLPTVIQLTGNFFPIGSGIGSFDAVYRRFEPFNLLSTNYLNLAHNDFVQVVMEAGIAGAALIVLFIGWWLLRTVQVWRAPTSAIVRTGRAGSIIILLALAASAVDYPLRTALMMMVFTIAAVWLEQAGRTPKTALLTG
;
A
#
# COMPACT_ATOMS: atom_id res chain seq x y z
N MET A 1 -49.29 -28.78 38.01
CA MET A 1 -49.36 -27.49 37.28
C MET A 1 -47.96 -27.17 36.76
N SER A 2 -47.78 -27.25 35.44
CA SER A 2 -46.49 -27.14 34.75
C SER A 2 -46.11 -25.69 34.47
N SER A 3 -44.97 -25.23 34.98
CA SER A 3 -44.38 -23.95 34.57
C SER A 3 -43.45 -24.17 33.37
N GLY A 4 -43.96 -23.91 32.17
CA GLY A 4 -43.17 -23.92 30.94
C GLY A 4 -42.17 -22.76 30.93
N ARG A 5 -40.87 -23.09 30.95
CA ARG A 5 -39.80 -22.16 30.58
C ARG A 5 -39.83 -21.98 29.06
N THR A 6 -40.35 -20.84 28.60
CA THR A 6 -40.16 -20.39 27.22
C THR A 6 -38.68 -20.10 27.01
N ALA A 7 -38.00 -21.01 26.31
CA ALA A 7 -36.68 -20.75 25.74
C ALA A 7 -36.84 -19.64 24.70
N ALA A 8 -36.43 -18.42 25.06
CA ALA A 8 -36.27 -17.33 24.11
C ALA A 8 -35.17 -17.73 23.13
N THR A 9 -35.58 -18.14 21.94
CA THR A 9 -34.70 -18.32 20.80
C THR A 9 -34.14 -16.95 20.42
N GLU A 10 -32.84 -16.74 20.65
CA GLU A 10 -32.13 -15.59 20.09
C GLU A 10 -32.41 -15.52 18.58
N PRO A 11 -32.72 -14.35 18.02
CA PRO A 11 -32.91 -14.21 16.59
C PRO A 11 -31.59 -14.53 15.89
N ARG A 12 -31.55 -15.67 15.19
CA ARG A 12 -30.46 -16.01 14.27
C ARG A 12 -30.40 -14.92 13.20
N GLY A 13 -29.54 -13.93 13.41
CA GLY A 13 -29.25 -12.90 12.42
C GLY A 13 -28.93 -13.55 11.06
N PRO A 14 -29.25 -12.88 9.95
CA PRO A 14 -29.15 -13.47 8.62
C PRO A 14 -27.76 -14.08 8.45
N ARG A 15 -27.70 -15.38 8.13
CA ARG A 15 -26.46 -16.09 7.79
C ARG A 15 -25.75 -15.26 6.73
N SER A 16 -24.73 -14.48 7.11
CA SER A 16 -23.97 -13.68 6.13
C SER A 16 -23.56 -14.63 5.00
N SER A 17 -24.04 -14.40 3.77
CA SER A 17 -23.79 -15.29 2.64
C SER A 17 -22.30 -15.40 2.42
N ARG A 18 -21.69 -16.59 2.29
CA ARG A 18 -20.22 -16.71 2.11
C ARG A 18 -19.70 -16.11 0.80
N ALA A 19 -20.60 -15.86 -0.15
CA ALA A 19 -20.31 -15.39 -1.50
C ALA A 19 -19.46 -14.10 -1.59
N PRO A 20 -19.76 -12.99 -0.88
CA PRO A 20 -18.98 -11.75 -1.02
C PRO A 20 -17.51 -11.92 -0.62
N TYR A 21 -17.23 -12.81 0.33
CA TYR A 21 -15.87 -13.10 0.77
C TYR A 21 -15.09 -13.89 -0.27
N TRP A 22 -15.66 -14.96 -0.82
CA TRP A 22 -15.01 -15.74 -1.88
C TRP A 22 -14.81 -14.93 -3.16
N LEU A 23 -15.81 -14.11 -3.55
CA LEU A 23 -15.66 -13.18 -4.67
C LEU A 23 -14.50 -12.20 -4.45
N PHE A 24 -14.31 -11.72 -3.21
CA PHE A 24 -13.20 -10.85 -2.87
C PHE A 24 -11.85 -11.55 -2.87
N LEU A 25 -11.78 -12.82 -2.45
CA LEU A 25 -10.54 -13.58 -2.60
C LEU A 25 -10.17 -13.79 -4.07
N GLY A 26 -11.17 -14.05 -4.93
CA GLY A 26 -10.96 -14.12 -6.39
C GLY A 26 -10.49 -12.79 -6.97
N PHE A 27 -11.15 -11.68 -6.60
CA PHE A 27 -10.73 -10.34 -6.97
C PHE A 27 -9.30 -10.01 -6.50
N MET A 28 -8.98 -10.32 -5.24
CA MET A 28 -7.65 -10.11 -4.67
C MET A 28 -6.57 -10.90 -5.43
N ALA A 29 -6.84 -12.16 -5.79
CA ALA A 29 -5.93 -12.95 -6.61
C ALA A 29 -5.73 -12.35 -8.00
N LEU A 30 -6.79 -11.88 -8.65
CA LEU A 30 -6.71 -11.25 -9.97
C LEU A 30 -5.90 -9.95 -9.91
N VAL A 31 -6.14 -9.10 -8.91
CA VAL A 31 -5.34 -7.88 -8.70
C VAL A 31 -3.89 -8.22 -8.35
N ALA A 32 -3.61 -9.32 -7.66
CA ALA A 32 -2.24 -9.76 -7.44
C ALA A 32 -1.52 -10.08 -8.76
N LEU A 33 -2.19 -10.79 -9.67
CA LEU A 33 -1.61 -11.20 -10.95
C LEU A 33 -1.46 -10.04 -11.95
N THR A 34 -2.35 -9.04 -11.91
CA THR A 34 -2.43 -7.99 -12.95
C THR A 34 -2.11 -6.59 -12.44
N GLY A 35 -2.08 -6.37 -11.12
CA GLY A 35 -2.04 -5.05 -10.51
C GLY A 35 -0.66 -4.59 -10.03
N GLY A 36 0.42 -5.21 -10.49
CA GLY A 36 1.79 -5.00 -9.99
C GLY A 36 2.65 -4.01 -10.77
N THR A 37 2.10 -3.37 -11.81
CA THR A 37 2.76 -2.29 -12.55
C THR A 37 2.05 -0.96 -12.31
N SER A 38 2.79 0.14 -12.34
CA SER A 38 2.27 1.53 -12.28
C SER A 38 2.24 2.20 -13.66
N ARG A 39 2.69 1.49 -14.70
CA ARG A 39 2.72 1.98 -16.07
C ARG A 39 1.32 2.10 -16.66
N TYR A 40 0.99 3.28 -17.18
CA TYR A 40 -0.33 3.60 -17.71
C TYR A 40 -0.62 2.91 -19.05
N ASP A 41 0.43 2.57 -19.80
CA ASP A 41 0.40 1.91 -21.12
C ASP A 41 0.35 0.38 -21.03
N SER A 42 0.41 -0.20 -19.84
CA SER A 42 0.37 -1.65 -19.69
C SER A 42 -1.04 -2.21 -19.89
N VAL A 43 -1.16 -3.26 -20.72
CA VAL A 43 -2.41 -4.03 -20.93
C VAL A 43 -2.99 -4.55 -19.61
N THR A 44 -2.14 -4.87 -18.64
CA THR A 44 -2.57 -5.35 -17.31
C THR A 44 -3.41 -4.32 -16.54
N GLN A 45 -3.26 -3.02 -16.82
CA GLN A 45 -4.12 -1.96 -16.27
C GLN A 45 -5.57 -2.11 -16.74
N VAL A 46 -5.78 -2.48 -18.00
CA VAL A 46 -7.13 -2.69 -18.54
C VAL A 46 -7.76 -3.90 -17.87
N LEU A 47 -7.00 -4.99 -17.70
CA LEU A 47 -7.48 -6.21 -17.04
C LEU A 47 -7.88 -5.96 -15.59
N VAL A 48 -7.02 -5.30 -14.80
CA VAL A 48 -7.27 -5.07 -13.38
C VAL A 48 -8.46 -4.12 -13.15
N ARG A 49 -8.61 -3.09 -13.98
CA ARG A 49 -9.74 -2.14 -13.91
C ARG A 49 -11.05 -2.79 -14.33
N SER A 50 -11.03 -3.59 -15.41
CA SER A 50 -12.21 -4.33 -15.89
C SER A 50 -12.68 -5.34 -14.84
N ALA A 51 -11.75 -6.07 -14.23
CA ALA A 51 -12.07 -6.98 -13.15
C ALA A 51 -12.59 -6.28 -11.89
N ALA A 52 -12.07 -5.09 -11.56
CA ALA A 52 -12.60 -4.29 -10.45
C ALA A 52 -14.05 -3.85 -10.70
N LEU A 53 -14.38 -3.41 -11.93
CA LEU A 53 -15.76 -3.09 -12.32
C LEU A 53 -16.66 -4.32 -12.25
N ALA A 54 -16.23 -5.45 -12.81
CA ALA A 54 -17.00 -6.69 -12.80
C ALA A 54 -17.24 -7.22 -11.38
N ALA A 55 -16.23 -7.18 -10.52
CA ALA A 55 -16.36 -7.58 -9.11
C ALA A 55 -17.31 -6.64 -8.36
N MET A 56 -17.22 -5.33 -8.61
CA MET A 56 -18.13 -4.33 -8.04
C MET A 56 -19.58 -4.57 -8.45
N ALA A 57 -19.84 -4.80 -9.74
CA ALA A 57 -21.17 -5.17 -10.23
C ALA A 57 -21.68 -6.44 -9.53
N GLY A 58 -20.84 -7.48 -9.44
CA GLY A 58 -21.16 -8.72 -8.74
C GLY A 58 -21.54 -8.50 -7.26
N TRP A 59 -20.81 -7.64 -6.54
CA TRP A 59 -21.12 -7.33 -5.15
C TRP A 59 -22.42 -6.56 -4.96
N VAL A 60 -22.72 -5.61 -5.85
CA VAL A 60 -23.95 -4.80 -5.79
C VAL A 60 -25.19 -5.66 -6.02
N LEU A 61 -25.09 -6.70 -6.86
CA LEU A 61 -26.19 -7.63 -7.15
C LEU A 61 -26.45 -8.64 -6.01
N LEU A 62 -25.50 -8.86 -5.11
CA LEU A 62 -25.71 -9.74 -3.96
C LEU A 62 -26.62 -9.07 -2.91
N PRO A 63 -27.48 -9.79 -2.19
CA PRO A 63 -28.35 -9.23 -1.15
C PRO A 63 -27.58 -8.85 0.14
N GLY A 64 -28.06 -7.83 0.86
CA GLY A 64 -27.66 -7.48 2.23
C GLY A 64 -26.39 -6.64 2.36
N PHE A 65 -26.48 -5.40 2.84
CA PHE A 65 -25.34 -4.51 3.07
C PHE A 65 -24.76 -4.68 4.48
N GLY A 66 -23.43 -4.76 4.56
CA GLY A 66 -22.74 -4.51 5.82
C GLY A 66 -22.80 -3.02 6.17
N ARG A 67 -22.40 -2.67 7.40
CA ARG A 67 -22.40 -1.28 7.87
C ARG A 67 -21.30 -0.46 7.16
N ALA A 68 -21.63 0.15 6.03
CA ALA A 68 -20.74 1.04 5.27
C ALA A 68 -20.29 2.26 6.11
N GLU A 69 -21.10 2.67 7.09
CA GLU A 69 -20.76 3.72 8.05
C GLU A 69 -19.41 3.49 8.72
N ALA A 70 -19.08 2.22 9.03
CA ALA A 70 -17.82 1.81 9.65
C ALA A 70 -16.58 2.07 8.77
N MET A 71 -16.76 2.54 7.53
CA MET A 71 -15.71 2.80 6.53
C MET A 71 -15.78 4.23 5.96
N ARG A 72 -16.53 5.13 6.59
CA ARG A 72 -16.74 6.51 6.10
C ARG A 72 -15.48 7.22 5.64
N TRP A 73 -14.43 7.26 6.47
CA TRP A 73 -13.22 8.04 6.15
C TRP A 73 -12.45 7.51 4.92
N PRO A 74 -12.20 6.21 4.77
CA PRO A 74 -11.67 5.66 3.52
C PRO A 74 -12.49 6.04 2.27
N PHE A 75 -13.82 6.02 2.33
CA PHE A 75 -14.67 6.49 1.22
C PHE A 75 -14.51 8.00 0.97
N VAL A 76 -14.46 8.82 2.04
CA VAL A 76 -14.28 10.27 1.93
C VAL A 76 -12.95 10.60 1.28
N PHE A 77 -11.84 10.01 1.71
CA PHE A 77 -10.53 10.26 1.09
C PHE A 77 -10.52 9.85 -0.38
N LEU A 78 -11.10 8.69 -0.71
CA LEU A 78 -11.18 8.26 -2.10
C LEU A 78 -12.00 9.23 -2.95
N ALA A 79 -13.14 9.71 -2.44
CA ALA A 79 -13.96 10.70 -3.10
C ALA A 79 -13.24 12.04 -3.28
N LEU A 80 -12.48 12.49 -2.29
CA LEU A 80 -11.69 13.72 -2.37
C LEU A 80 -10.56 13.62 -3.40
N ILE A 81 -9.86 12.48 -3.47
CA ILE A 81 -8.85 12.21 -4.50
C ILE A 81 -9.50 12.21 -5.90
N ALA A 82 -10.62 11.49 -6.07
CA ALA A 82 -11.35 11.45 -7.32
C ALA A 82 -11.83 12.85 -7.75
N THR A 83 -12.36 13.64 -6.81
CA THR A 83 -12.82 15.01 -7.06
C THR A 83 -11.66 15.91 -7.49
N THR A 84 -10.50 15.80 -6.85
CA THR A 84 -9.31 16.57 -7.21
C THR A 84 -8.88 16.28 -8.65
N ILE A 85 -8.81 15.01 -9.04
CA ILE A 85 -8.46 14.62 -10.41
C ILE A 85 -9.54 15.08 -11.40
N ALA A 86 -10.82 14.91 -11.07
CA ALA A 86 -11.94 15.32 -11.92
C ALA A 86 -11.92 16.84 -12.20
N ILE A 87 -11.67 17.66 -11.18
CA ILE A 87 -11.55 19.12 -11.34
C ILE A 87 -10.40 19.46 -12.29
N GLN A 88 -9.25 18.77 -12.19
CA GLN A 88 -8.12 19.02 -13.07
C GLN A 88 -8.39 18.67 -14.54
N LEU A 89 -9.40 17.85 -14.82
CA LEU A 89 -9.78 17.41 -16.17
C LEU A 89 -10.87 18.29 -16.82
N ILE A 90 -11.42 19.28 -16.09
CA ILE A 90 -12.41 20.21 -16.63
C ILE A 90 -11.71 21.18 -17.59
N PRO A 91 -12.11 21.24 -18.88
CA PRO A 91 -11.57 22.23 -19.81
C PRO A 91 -11.91 23.66 -19.35
N LEU A 92 -10.90 24.51 -19.24
CA LEU A 92 -11.05 25.91 -18.88
C LEU A 92 -11.03 26.80 -20.13
N PRO A 93 -11.76 27.94 -20.11
CA PRO A 93 -11.65 28.95 -21.14
C PRO A 93 -10.21 29.47 -21.25
N PRO A 94 -9.75 29.86 -22.46
CA PRO A 94 -8.38 30.30 -22.69
C PRO A 94 -7.91 31.39 -21.73
N GLY A 95 -8.73 32.42 -21.48
CA GLY A 95 -8.37 33.53 -20.60
C GLY A 95 -8.08 33.13 -19.14
N ILE A 96 -8.73 32.07 -18.65
CA ILE A 96 -8.43 31.51 -17.32
C ILE A 96 -7.19 30.63 -17.41
N TRP A 97 -7.16 29.73 -18.40
CA TRP A 97 -6.11 28.73 -18.54
C TRP A 97 -4.71 29.33 -18.71
N THR A 98 -4.57 30.39 -19.51
CA THR A 98 -3.27 31.06 -19.72
C THR A 98 -2.78 31.81 -18.49
N SER A 99 -3.68 32.17 -17.57
CA SER A 99 -3.32 32.85 -16.31
C SER A 99 -2.78 31.89 -15.23
N LEU A 100 -2.91 30.57 -15.45
CA LEU A 100 -2.44 29.58 -14.49
C LEU A 100 -0.90 29.52 -14.48
N ALA A 101 -0.33 29.39 -13.28
CA ALA A 101 1.11 29.23 -13.09
C ALA A 101 1.66 28.08 -13.95
N GLY A 102 2.76 28.33 -14.67
CA GLY A 102 3.43 27.34 -15.54
C GLY A 102 2.75 27.08 -16.89
N HIS A 103 1.63 27.73 -17.21
CA HIS A 103 0.89 27.49 -18.47
C HIS A 103 1.29 28.42 -19.62
N GLU A 104 1.97 29.53 -19.34
CA GLU A 104 2.35 30.57 -20.31
C GLU A 104 3.10 30.03 -21.53
N PHE A 105 4.08 29.14 -21.32
CA PHE A 105 4.80 28.51 -22.43
C PHE A 105 3.91 27.61 -23.29
N TYR A 106 2.98 26.85 -22.68
CA TYR A 106 2.10 25.99 -23.46
C TYR A 106 1.09 26.81 -24.27
N ALA A 107 0.72 27.99 -23.76
CA ALA A 107 -0.05 28.97 -24.52
C ALA A 107 0.75 29.54 -25.70
N SER A 108 2.03 29.88 -25.50
CA SER A 108 2.87 30.48 -26.54
C SER A 108 3.08 29.57 -27.76
N VAL A 109 3.04 28.24 -27.59
CA VAL A 109 3.08 27.27 -28.71
C VAL A 109 1.90 27.46 -29.67
N SER A 110 0.69 27.70 -29.14
CA SER A 110 -0.49 27.91 -29.99
C SER A 110 -0.39 29.24 -30.75
N THR A 111 0.04 30.30 -30.05
CA THR A 111 0.28 31.62 -30.64
C THR A 111 1.36 31.58 -31.72
N ALA A 112 2.47 30.87 -31.48
CA ALA A 112 3.56 30.73 -32.45
C ALA A 112 3.15 29.93 -33.69
N ALA A 113 2.19 29.01 -33.55
CA ALA A 113 1.60 28.27 -34.67
C ALA A 113 0.52 29.06 -35.43
N GLY A 114 0.23 30.32 -35.03
CA GLY A 114 -0.84 31.11 -35.63
C GLY A 114 -2.25 30.58 -35.32
N LEU A 115 -2.38 29.75 -34.27
CA LEU A 115 -3.64 29.13 -33.88
C LEU A 115 -4.22 29.82 -32.63
N PRO A 116 -5.56 29.91 -32.52
CA PRO A 116 -6.17 30.35 -31.27
C PRO A 116 -5.85 29.36 -30.15
N VAL A 117 -5.62 29.87 -28.94
CA VAL A 117 -5.45 29.01 -27.76
C VAL A 117 -6.77 28.28 -27.51
N PRO A 118 -6.81 26.93 -27.57
CA PRO A 118 -8.05 26.18 -27.37
C PRO A 118 -8.41 26.08 -25.88
N TRP A 119 -9.65 25.68 -25.60
CA TRP A 119 -10.05 25.29 -24.24
C TRP A 119 -9.25 24.07 -23.80
N ARG A 120 -8.62 24.16 -22.63
CA ARG A 120 -7.73 23.10 -22.13
C ARG A 120 -7.94 22.87 -20.64
N PRO A 121 -7.81 21.63 -20.17
CA PRO A 121 -7.87 21.32 -18.75
C PRO A 121 -6.64 21.84 -18.01
N ILE A 122 -6.74 21.96 -16.69
CA ILE A 122 -5.60 22.24 -15.80
C ILE A 122 -4.51 21.19 -15.98
N ASN A 123 -4.91 19.93 -16.22
CA ASN A 123 -3.98 18.84 -16.42
C ASN A 123 -3.26 18.95 -17.76
N LEU A 124 -1.93 19.08 -17.73
CA LEU A 124 -1.08 19.15 -18.92
C LEU A 124 -0.93 17.80 -19.66
N SER A 125 -1.39 16.69 -19.06
CA SER A 125 -1.45 15.36 -19.67
C SER A 125 -2.81 14.70 -19.40
N PRO A 126 -3.90 15.18 -20.04
CA PRO A 126 -5.28 14.76 -19.73
C PRO A 126 -5.50 13.26 -19.84
N GLU A 127 -4.86 12.59 -20.80
CA GLU A 127 -4.93 11.15 -21.01
C GLU A 127 -4.38 10.36 -19.80
N ARG A 128 -3.29 10.86 -19.20
CA ARG A 128 -2.72 10.29 -17.97
C ARG A 128 -3.58 10.64 -16.76
N GLY A 129 -4.17 11.83 -16.73
CA GLY A 129 -5.16 12.23 -15.72
C GLY A 129 -6.39 11.31 -15.71
N TRP A 130 -6.95 11.00 -16.87
CA TRP A 130 -8.04 10.03 -17.01
C TRP A 130 -7.62 8.63 -16.57
N SER A 131 -6.42 8.19 -16.96
CA SER A 131 -5.90 6.89 -16.51
C SER A 131 -5.74 6.83 -14.99
N ALA A 132 -5.26 7.91 -14.35
CA ALA A 132 -5.18 8.01 -12.91
C ALA A 132 -6.57 8.01 -12.26
N PHE A 133 -7.54 8.74 -12.81
CA PHE A 133 -8.93 8.74 -12.34
C PHE A 133 -9.52 7.32 -12.35
N PHE A 134 -9.38 6.59 -13.47
CA PHE A 134 -9.90 5.23 -13.57
C PHE A 134 -9.11 4.21 -12.75
N SER A 135 -7.87 4.49 -12.36
CA SER A 135 -7.14 3.63 -11.42
C SER A 135 -7.83 3.55 -10.05
N LEU A 136 -8.58 4.58 -9.66
CA LEU A 136 -9.34 4.64 -8.39
C LEU A 136 -10.49 3.62 -8.32
N VAL A 137 -10.86 3.00 -9.44
CA VAL A 137 -11.86 1.93 -9.46
C VAL A 137 -11.40 0.72 -8.62
N VAL A 138 -10.09 0.42 -8.55
CA VAL A 138 -9.57 -0.69 -7.73
C VAL A 138 -9.78 -0.47 -6.23
N PRO A 139 -9.34 0.66 -5.62
CA PRO A 139 -9.65 0.94 -4.23
C PRO A 139 -11.16 1.11 -3.99
N LEU A 140 -11.93 1.65 -4.94
CA LEU A 140 -13.40 1.70 -4.84
C LEU A 140 -14.02 0.31 -4.75
N ALA A 141 -13.68 -0.58 -5.67
CA ALA A 141 -14.15 -1.96 -5.68
C ALA A 141 -13.73 -2.70 -4.40
N THR A 142 -12.52 -2.42 -3.89
CA THR A 142 -12.04 -2.93 -2.60
C THR A 142 -12.94 -2.48 -1.45
N LEU A 143 -13.26 -1.18 -1.36
CA LEU A 143 -14.16 -0.64 -0.34
C LEU A 143 -15.57 -1.22 -0.44
N VAL A 144 -16.12 -1.29 -1.66
CA VAL A 144 -17.44 -1.90 -1.91
C VAL A 144 -17.42 -3.35 -1.45
N GLY A 145 -16.46 -4.16 -1.89
CA GLY A 145 -16.36 -5.57 -1.49
C GLY A 145 -16.24 -5.76 0.03
N LEU A 146 -15.42 -4.96 0.70
CA LEU A 146 -15.30 -4.98 2.17
C LEU A 146 -16.61 -4.58 2.85
N SER A 147 -17.37 -3.62 2.30
CA SER A 147 -18.66 -3.20 2.84
C SER A 147 -19.73 -4.30 2.77
N ARG A 148 -19.61 -5.25 1.83
CA ARG A 148 -20.49 -6.43 1.73
C ARG A 148 -20.12 -7.55 2.72
N MET A 149 -19.00 -7.44 3.43
CA MET A 149 -18.56 -8.45 4.37
C MET A 149 -18.94 -8.13 5.82
N SER A 150 -19.23 -9.18 6.59
CA SER A 150 -19.29 -9.06 8.04
C SER A 150 -17.91 -8.73 8.62
N GLU A 151 -17.90 -8.08 9.78
CA GLU A 151 -16.67 -7.69 10.46
C GLU A 151 -15.71 -8.87 10.65
N ARG A 152 -16.22 -10.01 11.15
CA ARG A 152 -15.44 -11.24 11.32
C ARG A 152 -14.69 -11.64 10.05
N ARG A 153 -15.31 -11.51 8.88
CA ARG A 153 -14.69 -11.89 7.60
C ARG A 153 -13.65 -10.89 7.12
N ARG A 154 -13.85 -9.60 7.41
CA ARG A 154 -12.81 -8.59 7.18
C ARG A 154 -11.58 -8.88 8.03
N LEU A 155 -11.75 -9.34 9.26
CA LEU A 155 -10.64 -9.77 10.12
C LEU A 155 -9.96 -11.05 9.57
N MET A 156 -10.73 -11.95 8.93
CA MET A 156 -10.19 -13.16 8.31
C MET A 156 -9.32 -12.88 7.08
N LEU A 157 -9.29 -11.65 6.54
CA LEU A 157 -8.40 -11.28 5.42
C LEU A 157 -6.91 -11.26 5.80
N VAL A 158 -6.57 -11.31 7.09
CA VAL A 158 -5.17 -11.45 7.55
C VAL A 158 -4.50 -12.66 6.91
N LEU A 159 -5.15 -13.83 6.92
CA LEU A 159 -4.58 -15.08 6.38
C LEU A 159 -4.39 -15.04 4.85
N PRO A 160 -5.41 -14.68 4.04
CA PRO A 160 -5.25 -14.49 2.61
C PRO A 160 -4.16 -13.49 2.22
N LEU A 161 -4.00 -12.39 2.99
CA LEU A 161 -2.91 -11.43 2.73
C LEU A 161 -1.54 -12.03 3.05
N ILE A 162 -1.39 -12.79 4.14
CA ILE A 162 -0.14 -13.53 4.43
C ILE A 162 0.17 -14.50 3.29
N ALA A 163 -0.82 -15.28 2.84
CA ALA A 163 -0.66 -16.20 1.73
C ALA A 163 -0.25 -15.48 0.44
N LEU A 164 -0.87 -14.36 0.12
CA LEU A 164 -0.53 -13.53 -1.04
C LEU A 164 0.94 -13.08 -0.99
N VAL A 165 1.41 -12.59 0.16
CA VAL A 165 2.82 -12.17 0.30
C VAL A 165 3.78 -13.36 0.17
N LEU A 166 3.45 -14.51 0.75
CA LEU A 166 4.25 -15.73 0.64
C LEU A 166 4.34 -16.24 -0.80
N VAL A 167 3.21 -16.25 -1.53
CA VAL A 167 3.19 -16.60 -2.96
C VAL A 167 4.03 -15.59 -3.75
N SER A 168 3.91 -14.29 -3.46
CA SER A 168 4.75 -13.27 -4.10
C SER A 168 6.24 -13.50 -3.85
N ALA A 169 6.62 -13.91 -2.64
CA ALA A 169 7.99 -14.20 -2.28
C ALA A 169 8.56 -15.40 -3.04
N VAL A 170 7.80 -16.51 -3.10
CA VAL A 170 8.17 -17.72 -3.85
C VAL A 170 8.25 -17.44 -5.35
N LEU A 171 7.28 -16.69 -5.89
CA LEU A 171 7.32 -16.25 -7.28
C LEU A 171 8.56 -15.39 -7.56
N GLY A 172 8.90 -14.47 -6.66
CA GLY A 172 10.10 -13.64 -6.76
C GLY A 172 11.39 -14.47 -6.79
N LEU A 173 11.49 -15.55 -6.02
CA LEU A 173 12.60 -16.50 -6.13
C LEU A 173 12.66 -17.15 -7.51
N GLY A 174 11.52 -17.66 -8.01
CA GLY A 174 11.47 -18.26 -9.35
C GLY A 174 11.87 -17.29 -10.45
N GLN A 175 11.47 -16.03 -10.36
CA GLN A 175 11.88 -14.96 -11.28
C GLN A 175 13.37 -14.65 -11.21
N LEU A 176 13.96 -14.67 -10.00
CA LEU A 176 15.39 -14.46 -9.82
C LEU A 176 16.21 -15.64 -10.39
N SER A 177 15.79 -16.87 -10.09
CA SER A 177 16.44 -18.09 -10.58
C SER A 177 16.36 -18.23 -12.11
N GLY A 178 15.25 -17.83 -12.72
CA GLY A 178 15.08 -17.84 -14.17
C GLY A 178 15.74 -16.67 -14.91
N GLY A 179 16.35 -15.72 -14.19
CA GLY A 179 17.01 -14.55 -14.78
C GLY A 179 16.06 -13.59 -15.53
N ALA A 180 16.61 -12.83 -16.48
CA ALA A 180 15.89 -11.81 -17.24
C ALA A 180 14.84 -12.38 -18.20
N SER A 181 15.06 -13.58 -18.73
CA SER A 181 14.16 -14.28 -19.67
C SER A 181 13.15 -15.21 -18.99
N SER A 182 13.02 -15.14 -17.65
CA SER A 182 12.10 -15.98 -16.90
C SER A 182 10.66 -15.81 -17.37
N ALA A 183 9.99 -16.91 -17.74
CA ALA A 183 8.56 -16.92 -18.10
C ALA A 183 7.65 -16.44 -16.95
N LEU A 184 8.16 -16.40 -15.72
CA LEU A 184 7.47 -15.87 -14.55
C LEU A 184 7.46 -14.32 -14.50
N ARG A 185 8.10 -13.65 -15.46
CA ARG A 185 8.11 -12.19 -15.63
C ARG A 185 7.19 -11.80 -16.78
N TRP A 186 5.90 -11.65 -16.47
CA TRP A 186 4.90 -11.31 -17.49
C TRP A 186 4.73 -9.82 -17.74
N TYR A 187 5.39 -8.94 -16.96
CA TYR A 187 5.45 -7.52 -17.28
C TYR A 187 6.59 -7.26 -18.25
N GLU A 188 6.27 -6.62 -19.38
CA GLU A 188 7.22 -6.26 -20.44
C GLU A 188 8.45 -5.51 -19.90
N TYR A 189 8.23 -4.57 -18.98
CA TYR A 189 9.28 -3.83 -18.29
C TYR A 189 9.29 -4.23 -16.81
N SER A 190 10.30 -4.98 -16.39
CA SER A 190 10.48 -5.38 -14.98
C SER A 190 11.94 -5.34 -14.55
N ASP A 191 12.18 -5.08 -13.27
CA ASP A 191 13.50 -5.13 -12.68
C ASP A 191 14.07 -6.55 -12.69
N PRO A 192 15.37 -6.78 -12.93
CA PRO A 192 15.98 -8.11 -12.97
C PRO A 192 16.08 -8.82 -11.60
N PHE A 193 15.51 -8.25 -10.55
CA PHE A 193 15.53 -8.77 -9.17
C PHE A 193 14.25 -9.57 -8.86
N ALA A 194 14.15 -10.12 -7.65
CA ALA A 194 12.92 -10.76 -7.19
C ALA A 194 11.78 -9.74 -7.07
N GLY A 195 10.93 -9.66 -8.10
CA GLY A 195 9.79 -8.72 -8.19
C GLY A 195 8.48 -9.30 -7.67
N GLY A 196 8.36 -10.63 -7.61
CA GLY A 196 7.12 -11.30 -7.22
C GLY A 196 5.98 -10.86 -8.14
N PHE A 197 4.88 -10.38 -7.54
CA PHE A 197 3.75 -9.82 -8.30
C PHE A 197 4.01 -8.46 -8.93
N PHE A 198 5.15 -7.79 -8.65
CA PHE A 198 5.44 -6.45 -9.12
C PHE A 198 6.50 -6.40 -10.21
N ALA A 199 6.36 -5.41 -11.08
CA ALA A 199 7.41 -5.04 -12.04
C ALA A 199 8.59 -4.34 -11.35
N ASN A 200 8.33 -3.58 -10.29
CA ASN A 200 9.32 -2.81 -9.53
C ASN A 200 9.70 -3.57 -8.24
N ARG A 201 11.00 -3.82 -8.05
CA ARG A 201 11.54 -4.58 -6.91
C ARG A 201 11.33 -3.90 -5.55
N ASN A 202 11.28 -2.57 -5.52
CA ASN A 202 11.05 -1.81 -4.29
C ASN A 202 9.60 -1.97 -3.82
N HIS A 203 8.64 -2.10 -4.75
CA HIS A 203 7.24 -2.37 -4.41
C HIS A 203 7.09 -3.77 -3.80
N GLN A 204 7.82 -4.75 -4.33
CA GLN A 204 7.90 -6.09 -3.74
C GLN A 204 8.49 -6.07 -2.33
N ALA A 205 9.60 -5.37 -2.15
CA ALA A 205 10.24 -5.26 -0.84
C ALA A 205 9.30 -4.60 0.20
N ALA A 206 8.54 -3.58 -0.21
CA ALA A 206 7.53 -2.96 0.63
C ALA A 206 6.40 -3.94 1.00
N LEU A 207 5.89 -4.73 0.04
CA LEU A 207 4.87 -5.75 0.30
C LEU A 207 5.38 -6.84 1.26
N LEU A 208 6.61 -7.32 1.05
CA LEU A 208 7.26 -8.29 1.95
C LEU A 208 7.34 -7.74 3.37
N ALA A 209 7.75 -6.48 3.55
CA ALA A 209 7.80 -5.85 4.87
C ALA A 209 6.42 -5.81 5.54
N MET A 210 5.34 -5.57 4.80
CA MET A 210 3.98 -5.44 5.35
C MET A 210 3.40 -6.72 5.97
N VAL A 211 3.99 -7.89 5.73
CA VAL A 211 3.47 -9.16 6.27
C VAL A 211 3.79 -9.40 7.75
N LEU A 212 4.87 -8.82 8.27
CA LEU A 212 5.30 -9.05 9.66
C LEU A 212 4.23 -8.65 10.69
N PRO A 213 3.57 -7.46 10.61
CA PRO A 213 2.46 -7.15 11.51
C PRO A 213 1.25 -8.07 11.32
N LEU A 214 0.98 -8.56 10.10
CA LEU A 214 -0.11 -9.50 9.84
C LEU A 214 0.14 -10.84 10.55
N VAL A 215 1.36 -11.36 10.43
CA VAL A 215 1.79 -12.61 11.05
C VAL A 215 1.78 -12.50 12.57
N ALA A 216 2.19 -11.35 13.12
CA ALA A 216 2.07 -11.08 14.55
C ALA A 216 0.60 -11.09 15.02
N VAL A 217 -0.31 -10.45 14.29
CA VAL A 217 -1.75 -10.48 14.62
C VAL A 217 -2.30 -11.91 14.56
N TRP A 218 -1.93 -12.67 13.52
CA TRP A 218 -2.37 -14.05 13.35
C TRP A 218 -1.85 -14.98 14.45
N ALA A 219 -0.62 -14.79 14.92
CA ALA A 219 -0.04 -15.54 16.04
C ALA A 219 -0.74 -15.25 17.39
N MET A 220 -1.36 -14.07 17.52
CA MET A 220 -2.00 -13.61 18.75
C MET A 220 -3.49 -13.92 18.84
N GLU A 221 -4.07 -14.60 17.86
CA GLU A 221 -5.49 -14.94 17.88
C GLU A 221 -5.79 -15.98 18.99
N ARG A 222 -6.52 -15.56 20.03
CA ARG A 222 -6.76 -16.35 21.25
C ARG A 222 -7.90 -17.39 21.13
N ARG A 223 -8.03 -18.05 19.98
CA ARG A 223 -9.12 -19.01 19.75
C ARG A 223 -8.74 -20.46 20.03
N GLU A 224 -7.54 -20.71 20.54
CA GLU A 224 -6.96 -22.04 20.57
C GLU A 224 -6.29 -22.37 21.90
N ASP A 225 -6.18 -23.66 22.19
CA ASP A 225 -5.49 -24.21 23.35
C ASP A 225 -4.01 -23.79 23.41
N ASP A 226 -3.42 -23.87 24.60
CA ASP A 226 -2.04 -23.40 24.87
C ASP A 226 -1.00 -24.01 23.91
N ASP A 227 -1.16 -25.26 23.49
CA ASP A 227 -0.22 -25.93 22.56
C ASP A 227 -0.38 -25.47 21.10
N ARG A 228 -1.62 -25.29 20.65
CA ARG A 228 -1.90 -24.76 19.31
C ARG A 228 -1.43 -23.31 19.17
N GLN A 229 -1.55 -22.51 20.24
CA GLN A 229 -0.98 -21.17 20.28
C GLN A 229 0.56 -21.17 20.16
N ARG A 230 1.25 -22.16 20.75
CA ARG A 230 2.71 -22.31 20.59
C ARG A 230 3.07 -22.66 19.14
N TYR A 231 2.34 -23.60 18.53
CA TYR A 231 2.56 -23.99 17.14
C TYR A 231 2.35 -22.81 16.18
N ARG A 232 1.26 -22.05 16.34
CA ARG A 232 1.02 -20.82 15.56
C ARG A 232 2.11 -19.78 15.77
N GLY A 233 2.59 -19.61 17.00
CA GLY A 233 3.73 -18.74 17.30
C GLY A 233 5.02 -19.16 16.58
N ALA A 234 5.32 -20.45 16.56
CA ALA A 234 6.48 -20.98 15.84
C ALA A 234 6.34 -20.82 14.31
N MET A 235 5.16 -21.11 13.76
CA MET A 235 4.87 -20.91 12.34
C MET A 235 4.98 -19.42 11.95
N ALA A 236 4.47 -18.53 12.81
CA ALA A 236 4.61 -17.09 12.63
C ALA A 236 6.08 -16.63 12.64
N ALA A 237 6.89 -17.16 13.56
CA ALA A 237 8.32 -16.88 13.58
C ALA A 237 9.02 -17.41 12.32
N GLY A 238 8.66 -18.61 11.85
CA GLY A 238 9.18 -19.20 10.62
C GLY A 238 8.84 -18.38 9.37
N ILE A 239 7.58 -17.95 9.24
CA ILE A 239 7.14 -17.05 8.16
C ILE A 239 7.90 -15.73 8.22
N GLY A 240 8.02 -15.14 9.41
CA GLY A 240 8.78 -13.90 9.60
C GLY A 240 10.24 -14.05 9.19
N ALA A 241 10.90 -15.13 9.61
CA ALA A 241 12.28 -15.44 9.23
C ALA A 241 12.43 -15.65 7.73
N PHE A 242 11.55 -16.43 7.10
CA PHE A 242 11.53 -16.64 5.66
C PHE A 242 11.42 -15.31 4.90
N VAL A 243 10.48 -14.45 5.29
CA VAL A 243 10.30 -13.14 4.64
C VAL A 243 11.52 -12.24 4.85
N LEU A 244 12.12 -12.26 6.04
CA LEU A 244 13.33 -11.49 6.30
C LEU A 244 14.51 -11.95 5.43
N LEU A 245 14.63 -13.25 5.16
CA LEU A 245 15.61 -13.83 4.24
C LEU A 245 15.30 -13.51 2.76
N MET A 246 14.05 -13.18 2.44
CA MET A 246 13.63 -12.83 1.09
C MET A 246 13.93 -11.37 0.70
N ILE A 247 14.01 -10.45 1.66
CA ILE A 247 14.26 -9.03 1.36
C ILE A 247 15.57 -8.79 0.59
N PRO A 248 16.73 -9.38 0.94
CA PRO A 248 17.96 -9.19 0.18
C PRO A 248 17.83 -9.52 -1.31
N THR A 249 16.99 -10.50 -1.66
CA THR A 249 16.77 -10.93 -3.06
C THR A 249 16.10 -9.85 -3.93
N THR A 250 15.46 -8.86 -3.30
CA THR A 250 14.86 -7.72 -3.99
C THR A 250 15.86 -6.64 -4.37
N GLY A 251 17.08 -6.65 -3.81
CA GLY A 251 18.07 -5.58 -4.01
C GLY A 251 17.64 -4.20 -3.47
N SER A 252 16.58 -4.12 -2.65
CA SER A 252 16.04 -2.86 -2.16
C SER A 252 16.64 -2.43 -0.82
N ARG A 253 17.48 -1.38 -0.83
CA ARG A 253 17.98 -0.74 0.41
C ARG A 253 16.84 -0.24 1.31
N ALA A 254 15.83 0.39 0.70
CA ALA A 254 14.62 0.83 1.41
C ALA A 254 13.84 -0.36 2.02
N GLY A 255 13.81 -1.50 1.33
CA GLY A 255 13.20 -2.74 1.81
C GLY A 255 13.73 -3.20 3.17
N PHE A 256 15.04 -3.08 3.42
CA PHE A 256 15.63 -3.41 4.72
C PHE A 256 15.14 -2.47 5.83
N VAL A 257 15.10 -1.17 5.57
CA VAL A 257 14.62 -0.16 6.54
C VAL A 257 13.14 -0.40 6.86
N LEU A 258 12.31 -0.60 5.83
CA LEU A 258 10.89 -0.89 5.99
C LEU A 258 10.67 -2.17 6.81
N SER A 259 11.45 -3.20 6.55
CA SER A 259 11.32 -4.47 7.26
C SER A 259 11.80 -4.40 8.70
N PHE A 260 12.81 -3.57 9.00
CA PHE A 260 13.23 -3.28 10.36
C PHE A 260 12.13 -2.55 11.15
N VAL A 261 11.55 -1.49 10.57
CA VAL A 261 10.40 -0.78 11.16
C VAL A 261 9.21 -1.72 11.36
N SER A 262 8.93 -2.56 10.38
CA SER A 262 7.86 -3.56 10.42
C SER A 262 8.09 -4.62 11.50
N LEU A 263 9.33 -5.09 11.67
CA LEU A 263 9.72 -6.03 12.72
C LEU A 263 9.50 -5.43 14.10
N ILE A 264 9.90 -4.17 14.31
CA ILE A 264 9.62 -3.46 15.58
C ILE A 264 8.11 -3.42 15.82
N GLY A 265 7.32 -3.01 14.82
CA GLY A 265 5.86 -2.98 14.92
C GLY A 265 5.26 -4.35 15.28
N ALA A 266 5.72 -5.42 14.62
CA ALA A 266 5.30 -6.79 14.87
C ALA A 266 5.66 -7.27 16.28
N LEU A 267 6.87 -6.95 16.76
CA LEU A 267 7.32 -7.28 18.13
C LEU A 267 6.52 -6.52 19.19
N VAL A 268 6.21 -5.25 18.95
CA VAL A 268 5.37 -4.43 19.84
C VAL A 268 3.95 -5.02 19.92
N LEU A 269 3.37 -5.44 18.78
CA LEU A 269 2.11 -6.15 18.76
C LEU A 269 2.18 -7.43 19.59
N ALA A 270 3.19 -8.26 19.36
CA ALA A 270 3.38 -9.55 20.02
C ALA A 270 3.85 -9.46 21.48
N ALA A 271 4.27 -8.27 21.96
CA ALA A 271 4.91 -8.08 23.27
C ALA A 271 4.13 -8.69 24.45
N PRO A 272 2.80 -8.60 24.57
CA PRO A 272 2.07 -9.23 25.67
C PRO A 272 2.15 -10.76 25.67
N ALA A 273 2.24 -11.38 24.48
CA ALA A 273 2.43 -12.83 24.36
C ALA A 273 3.90 -13.21 24.66
N ILE A 274 4.85 -12.47 24.09
CA ILE A 274 6.29 -12.67 24.30
C ILE A 274 6.63 -12.54 25.79
N ARG A 275 6.12 -11.53 26.49
CA ARG A 275 6.35 -11.33 27.93
C ARG A 275 5.82 -12.49 28.78
N ARG A 276 4.64 -13.02 28.45
CA ARG A 276 4.05 -14.18 29.14
C ARG A 276 4.91 -15.43 28.93
N TRP A 277 5.31 -15.69 27.69
CA TRP A 277 6.21 -16.80 27.36
C TRP A 277 7.56 -16.68 28.04
N TYR A 278 8.19 -15.50 27.97
CA TYR A 278 9.49 -15.23 28.60
C TYR A 278 9.46 -15.40 30.13
N ARG A 279 8.36 -15.00 30.79
CA ARG A 279 8.17 -15.20 32.24
C ARG A 279 8.05 -16.68 32.62
N ARG A 280 7.56 -17.55 31.74
CA ARG A 280 7.48 -19.01 31.98
C ARG A 280 8.83 -19.73 31.81
N LEU A 281 9.83 -19.10 31.18
CA LEU A 281 11.15 -19.73 30.96
C LEU A 281 12.03 -19.72 32.22
N PRO A 282 12.82 -20.79 32.46
CA PRO A 282 13.89 -20.80 33.47
C PRO A 282 14.92 -19.69 33.21
N ARG A 283 15.51 -19.14 34.28
CA ARG A 283 16.50 -18.03 34.21
C ARG A 283 17.65 -18.28 33.21
N ARG A 284 18.14 -19.53 33.12
CA ARG A 284 19.22 -19.92 32.19
C ARG A 284 18.76 -19.82 30.72
N ARG A 285 17.57 -20.35 30.39
CA ARG A 285 17.00 -20.29 29.03
C ARG A 285 16.61 -18.88 28.60
N ARG A 286 16.28 -18.00 29.56
CA ARG A 286 16.00 -16.58 29.28
C ARG A 286 17.21 -15.84 28.71
N ARG A 287 18.41 -16.07 29.27
CA ARG A 287 19.66 -15.45 28.78
C ARG A 287 19.99 -15.96 27.38
N THR A 288 19.84 -17.26 27.13
CA THR A 288 20.06 -17.87 25.81
C THR A 288 19.07 -17.35 24.76
N ALA A 289 17.79 -17.24 25.10
CA ALA A 289 16.77 -16.71 24.19
C ALA A 289 17.03 -15.23 23.82
N LEU A 290 17.45 -14.41 24.79
CA LEU A 290 17.81 -13.02 24.54
C LEU A 290 19.05 -12.92 23.65
N GLY A 291 20.08 -13.73 23.93
CA GLY A 291 21.29 -13.80 23.10
C GLY A 291 21.01 -14.24 21.67
N PHE A 292 20.11 -15.20 21.46
CA PHE A 292 19.71 -15.65 20.13
C PHE A 292 18.96 -14.56 19.35
N VAL A 293 18.01 -13.86 19.99
CA VAL A 293 17.29 -12.74 19.35
C VAL A 293 18.24 -11.60 19.02
N ALA A 294 19.13 -11.23 19.95
CA ALA A 294 20.14 -10.21 19.71
C ALA A 294 21.08 -10.61 18.57
N GLY A 295 21.55 -11.86 18.55
CA GLY A 295 22.37 -12.42 17.48
C GLY A 295 21.66 -12.39 16.13
N ALA A 296 20.39 -12.80 16.05
CA ALA A 296 19.60 -12.77 14.83
C ALA A 296 19.39 -11.33 14.32
N VAL A 297 19.15 -10.37 15.21
CA VAL A 297 19.06 -8.95 14.85
C VAL A 297 20.40 -8.44 14.34
N VAL A 298 21.52 -8.77 15.00
CA VAL A 298 22.86 -8.40 14.54
C VAL A 298 23.15 -9.00 13.17
N VAL A 299 22.88 -10.30 12.97
CA VAL A 299 23.07 -10.96 11.67
C VAL A 299 22.20 -10.30 10.60
N PHE A 300 20.93 -10.00 10.89
CA PHE A 300 20.05 -9.31 9.95
C PHE A 300 20.59 -7.92 9.59
N VAL A 301 21.06 -7.14 10.57
CA VAL A 301 21.68 -5.83 10.35
C VAL A 301 22.97 -5.96 9.54
N VAL A 302 23.82 -6.94 9.84
CA VAL A 302 25.05 -7.21 9.09
C VAL A 302 24.72 -7.59 7.65
N VAL A 303 23.76 -8.48 7.43
CA VAL A 303 23.27 -8.84 6.08
C VAL A 303 22.74 -7.60 5.37
N ALA A 304 21.92 -6.78 6.02
CA ALA A 304 21.41 -5.54 5.45
C ALA A 304 22.53 -4.56 5.07
N VAL A 305 23.58 -4.46 5.89
CA VAL A 305 24.73 -3.59 5.63
C VAL A 305 25.61 -4.16 4.51
N VAL A 306 25.91 -5.45 4.53
CA VAL A 306 26.76 -6.11 3.52
C VAL A 306 26.07 -6.12 2.16
N PHE A 307 24.81 -6.56 2.08
CA PHE A 307 24.04 -6.51 0.83
C PHE A 307 23.70 -5.08 0.41
N GLY A 308 23.57 -4.16 1.36
CA GLY A 308 23.39 -2.73 1.08
C GLY A 308 24.64 -2.06 0.50
N ARG A 309 25.84 -2.55 0.84
CA ARG A 309 27.14 -2.00 0.45
C ARG A 309 27.89 -2.76 -0.64
N ASN A 310 27.44 -3.95 -1.06
CA ASN A 310 28.20 -4.75 -2.01
C ASN A 310 28.18 -4.16 -3.44
N ASP A 311 29.29 -3.50 -3.78
CA ASP A 311 29.64 -2.95 -5.09
C ASP A 311 29.58 -3.98 -6.24
N SER A 312 29.78 -5.27 -5.96
CA SER A 312 29.78 -6.31 -7.00
C SER A 312 28.38 -6.58 -7.56
N LEU A 313 27.34 -6.52 -6.72
CA LEU A 313 25.94 -6.60 -7.16
C LEU A 313 25.46 -5.26 -7.76
N SER A 314 26.00 -4.13 -7.30
CA SER A 314 25.61 -2.80 -7.81
C SER A 314 26.25 -2.45 -9.16
N ARG A 315 27.49 -2.89 -9.42
CA ARG A 315 28.21 -2.71 -10.69
C ARG A 315 27.69 -3.61 -11.81
N LEU A 316 27.18 -4.81 -11.49
CA LEU A 316 26.64 -5.71 -12.51
C LEU A 316 25.32 -5.19 -13.13
N GLN A 317 24.59 -4.25 -12.51
CA GLN A 317 23.24 -3.86 -12.94
C GLN A 317 22.81 -2.38 -12.71
N GLY A 318 23.74 -1.43 -12.47
CA GLY A 318 23.43 0.02 -12.51
C GLY A 318 22.63 0.59 -11.31
N LEU A 319 22.65 -0.10 -10.16
CA LEU A 319 21.88 0.28 -8.96
C LEU A 319 22.26 1.64 -8.38
N ASP A 320 23.56 1.94 -8.31
CA ASP A 320 24.05 3.21 -7.74
C ASP A 320 23.70 4.40 -8.64
N ALA A 321 23.68 4.20 -9.96
CA ALA A 321 23.27 5.23 -10.91
C ALA A 321 21.80 5.67 -10.71
N THR A 322 20.91 4.74 -10.35
CA THR A 322 19.49 5.09 -10.12
C THR A 322 19.29 5.90 -8.84
N GLN A 323 20.01 5.58 -7.75
CA GLN A 323 19.90 6.34 -6.50
C GLN A 323 20.57 7.70 -6.59
N ASP A 324 21.74 7.77 -7.23
CA ASP A 324 22.45 9.01 -7.53
C ASP A 324 21.59 9.93 -8.42
N LEU A 325 20.91 9.36 -9.43
CA LEU A 325 19.97 10.11 -10.26
C LEU A 325 18.81 10.71 -9.44
N ARG A 326 18.19 9.97 -8.52
CA ARG A 326 17.11 10.50 -7.66
C ARG A 326 17.57 11.68 -6.82
N ALA A 327 18.77 11.61 -6.23
CA ALA A 327 19.33 12.70 -5.44
C ALA A 327 19.63 13.94 -6.29
N ARG A 328 20.14 13.75 -7.51
CA ARG A 328 20.46 14.84 -8.45
C ARG A 328 19.25 15.50 -9.08
N THR A 329 18.14 14.76 -9.25
CA THR A 329 16.91 15.27 -9.87
C THR A 329 15.97 15.96 -8.89
N LEU A 330 16.08 15.67 -7.59
CA LEU A 330 15.22 16.25 -6.56
C LEU A 330 15.19 17.81 -6.55
N PRO A 331 16.32 18.54 -6.68
CA PRO A 331 16.29 20.01 -6.76
C PRO A 331 15.46 20.52 -7.94
N THR A 332 15.57 19.88 -9.11
CA THR A 332 14.78 20.20 -10.29
C THR A 332 13.29 19.94 -10.04
N VAL A 333 12.94 18.84 -9.39
CA VAL A 333 11.54 18.52 -9.03
C VAL A 333 10.97 19.55 -8.04
N ILE A 334 11.77 20.02 -7.07
CA ILE A 334 11.34 21.07 -6.13
C ILE A 334 11.12 22.40 -6.87
N GLN A 335 12.02 22.77 -7.79
CA GLN A 335 11.86 23.97 -8.62
C GLN A 335 10.60 23.88 -9.50
N LEU A 336 10.40 22.73 -10.15
CA LEU A 336 9.19 22.41 -10.92
C LEU A 336 7.93 22.56 -10.07
N THR A 337 7.94 22.05 -8.83
CA THR A 337 6.83 22.19 -7.90
C THR A 337 6.49 23.67 -7.67
N GLY A 338 7.51 24.52 -7.48
CA GLY A 338 7.33 25.97 -7.34
C GLY A 338 6.71 26.62 -8.57
N ASN A 339 7.11 26.21 -9.77
CA ASN A 339 6.63 26.80 -11.03
C ASN A 339 5.13 26.55 -11.32
N PHE A 340 4.55 25.47 -10.77
CA PHE A 340 3.15 25.11 -10.96
C PHE A 340 2.28 25.35 -9.70
N PHE A 341 2.88 25.75 -8.58
CA PHE A 341 2.14 26.11 -7.37
C PHE A 341 1.33 27.41 -7.61
N PRO A 342 0.10 27.55 -7.08
CA PRO A 342 -0.60 26.69 -6.12
C PRO A 342 -1.50 25.61 -6.72
N ILE A 343 -1.73 25.58 -8.03
CA ILE A 343 -2.74 24.71 -8.66
C ILE A 343 -2.19 23.31 -8.98
N GLY A 344 -0.92 23.23 -9.34
CA GLY A 344 -0.28 22.03 -9.84
C GLY A 344 -0.41 21.86 -11.36
N SER A 345 0.39 20.95 -11.90
CA SER A 345 0.50 20.65 -13.34
C SER A 345 -0.51 19.63 -13.87
N GLY A 346 -1.25 18.96 -12.96
CA GLY A 346 -2.15 17.85 -13.26
C GLY A 346 -1.61 16.49 -12.84
N ILE A 347 -2.42 15.67 -12.18
CA ILE A 347 -2.08 14.28 -11.82
C ILE A 347 -1.71 13.47 -13.07
N GLY A 348 -0.54 12.83 -13.04
CA GLY A 348 0.01 12.03 -14.13
C GLY A 348 0.86 12.82 -15.13
N SER A 349 0.97 14.15 -14.98
CA SER A 349 1.74 15.00 -15.91
C SER A 349 3.25 15.02 -15.64
N PHE A 350 3.73 14.42 -14.53
CA PHE A 350 5.13 14.51 -14.11
C PHE A 350 6.14 14.27 -15.24
N ASP A 351 6.09 13.12 -15.93
CA ASP A 351 7.10 12.80 -16.95
C ASP A 351 7.02 13.75 -18.16
N ALA A 352 5.82 14.17 -18.58
CA ALA A 352 5.67 15.12 -19.69
C ALA A 352 6.24 16.51 -19.34
N VAL A 353 5.99 16.97 -18.11
CA VAL A 353 6.48 18.26 -17.62
C VAL A 353 7.97 18.21 -17.30
N TYR A 354 8.44 17.15 -16.66
CA TYR A 354 9.83 17.00 -16.22
C TYR A 354 10.80 17.00 -17.40
N ARG A 355 10.49 16.32 -18.51
CA ARG A 355 11.34 16.28 -19.72
C ARG A 355 11.73 17.66 -20.25
N ARG A 356 10.89 18.68 -20.04
CA ARG A 356 11.19 20.05 -20.43
C ARG A 356 12.22 20.73 -19.53
N PHE A 357 12.25 20.35 -18.25
CA PHE A 357 13.12 20.93 -17.23
C PHE A 357 14.30 20.01 -16.89
N GLU A 358 14.44 18.90 -17.61
CA GLU A 358 15.50 17.94 -17.41
C GLU A 358 16.87 18.60 -17.67
N PRO A 359 17.77 18.63 -16.67
CA PRO A 359 19.10 19.22 -16.85
C PRO A 359 19.90 18.50 -17.93
N PHE A 360 20.61 19.26 -18.77
CA PHE A 360 21.37 18.71 -19.90
C PHE A 360 22.40 17.65 -19.45
N ASN A 361 23.01 17.84 -18.29
CA ASN A 361 23.98 16.91 -17.71
C ASN A 361 23.37 15.63 -17.13
N LEU A 362 22.04 15.53 -17.07
CA LEU A 362 21.30 14.34 -16.62
C LEU A 362 20.56 13.62 -17.76
N LEU A 363 20.63 14.15 -18.99
CA LEU A 363 20.02 13.51 -20.15
C LEU A 363 20.58 12.10 -20.36
N SER A 364 19.68 11.14 -20.52
CA SER A 364 20.00 9.73 -20.69
C SER A 364 19.00 9.07 -21.65
N THR A 365 19.35 7.89 -22.16
CA THR A 365 18.40 7.03 -22.89
C THR A 365 17.32 6.45 -21.97
N ASN A 366 17.54 6.49 -20.65
CA ASN A 366 16.53 6.18 -19.65
C ASN A 366 15.81 7.46 -19.23
N TYR A 367 14.48 7.46 -19.26
CA TYR A 367 13.69 8.61 -18.82
C TYR A 367 13.22 8.43 -17.37
N LEU A 368 13.09 9.56 -16.65
CA LEU A 368 12.53 9.58 -15.30
C LEU A 368 11.00 9.59 -15.36
N ASN A 369 10.39 8.42 -15.17
CA ASN A 369 8.94 8.26 -15.24
C ASN A 369 8.19 8.95 -14.09
N LEU A 370 8.79 9.01 -12.90
CA LEU A 370 8.20 9.51 -11.65
C LEU A 370 9.29 10.12 -10.76
N ALA A 371 8.90 11.00 -9.83
CA ALA A 371 9.84 11.69 -8.93
C ALA A 371 10.51 10.75 -7.92
N HIS A 372 9.98 9.54 -7.73
CA HIS A 372 10.38 8.61 -6.66
C HIS A 372 10.27 9.22 -5.25
N ASN A 373 9.35 10.18 -5.12
CA ASN A 373 8.88 10.75 -3.86
C ASN A 373 7.43 11.18 -4.11
N ASP A 374 6.47 10.34 -3.71
CA ASP A 374 5.06 10.58 -3.99
C ASP A 374 4.56 11.86 -3.30
N PHE A 375 5.13 12.27 -2.15
CA PHE A 375 4.74 13.50 -1.47
C PHE A 375 5.06 14.73 -2.33
N VAL A 376 6.30 14.83 -2.80
CA VAL A 376 6.71 15.95 -3.67
C VAL A 376 5.95 15.90 -4.98
N GLN A 377 5.81 14.73 -5.60
CA GLN A 377 5.10 14.61 -6.87
C GLN A 377 3.61 14.95 -6.76
N VAL A 378 2.92 14.53 -5.70
CA VAL A 378 1.51 14.90 -5.48
C VAL A 378 1.36 16.41 -5.31
N VAL A 379 2.30 17.09 -4.66
CA VAL A 379 2.26 18.56 -4.55
C VAL A 379 2.59 19.23 -5.89
N MET A 380 3.54 18.70 -6.67
CA MET A 380 3.83 19.19 -8.02
C MET A 380 2.62 19.05 -8.96
N GLU A 381 1.92 17.92 -8.89
CA GLU A 381 0.84 17.58 -9.80
C GLU A 381 -0.51 18.15 -9.35
N ALA A 382 -0.80 18.22 -8.04
CA ALA A 382 -2.09 18.67 -7.50
C ALA A 382 -2.03 19.91 -6.60
N GLY A 383 -0.86 20.53 -6.49
CA GLY A 383 -0.67 21.81 -5.79
C GLY A 383 -1.16 21.76 -4.34
N ILE A 384 -1.86 22.82 -3.94
CA ILE A 384 -2.41 22.98 -2.59
C ILE A 384 -3.47 21.93 -2.27
N ALA A 385 -4.25 21.46 -3.26
CA ALA A 385 -5.23 20.40 -3.05
C ALA A 385 -4.54 19.08 -2.68
N GLY A 386 -3.47 18.73 -3.40
CA GLY A 386 -2.63 17.57 -3.09
C GLY A 386 -1.98 17.66 -1.70
N ALA A 387 -1.39 18.82 -1.38
CA ALA A 387 -0.79 19.08 -0.06
C ALA A 387 -1.82 18.94 1.07
N ALA A 388 -2.99 19.53 0.91
CA ALA A 388 -4.07 19.45 1.90
C ALA A 388 -4.54 17.99 2.11
N LEU A 389 -4.68 17.21 1.05
CA LEU A 389 -5.07 15.79 1.17
C LEU A 389 -4.03 14.97 1.93
N ILE A 390 -2.74 15.19 1.69
CA ILE A 390 -1.65 14.53 2.43
C ILE A 390 -1.75 14.88 3.92
N VAL A 391 -1.86 16.17 4.26
CA VAL A 391 -1.95 16.64 5.64
C VAL A 391 -3.18 16.08 6.34
N LEU A 392 -4.34 16.14 5.70
CA LEU A 392 -5.60 15.61 6.24
C LEU A 392 -5.53 14.09 6.45
N PHE A 393 -4.94 13.35 5.50
CA PHE A 393 -4.78 11.90 5.63
C PHE A 393 -3.81 11.53 6.76
N ILE A 394 -2.66 12.19 6.85
CA ILE A 394 -1.69 11.96 7.94
C ILE A 394 -2.32 12.31 9.29
N GLY A 395 -3.04 13.43 9.38
CA GLY A 395 -3.76 13.82 10.59
C GLY A 395 -4.79 12.77 11.01
N TRP A 396 -5.63 12.31 10.08
CA TRP A 396 -6.58 11.22 10.33
C TRP A 396 -5.88 9.94 10.78
N TRP A 397 -4.84 9.51 10.07
CA TRP A 397 -4.08 8.31 10.38
C TRP A 397 -3.44 8.39 11.77
N LEU A 398 -2.82 9.51 12.13
CA LEU A 398 -2.23 9.73 13.46
C LEU A 398 -3.29 9.66 14.56
N LEU A 399 -4.41 10.36 14.39
CA LEU A 399 -5.51 10.37 15.37
C LEU A 399 -6.07 8.96 15.59
N ARG A 400 -6.36 8.23 14.50
CA ARG A 400 -6.88 6.85 14.59
C ARG A 400 -5.84 5.89 15.16
N THR A 401 -4.58 6.05 14.82
CA THR A 401 -3.48 5.27 15.37
C THR A 401 -3.43 5.46 16.89
N VAL A 402 -3.35 6.69 17.40
CA VAL A 402 -3.33 6.96 18.84
C VAL A 402 -4.55 6.35 19.56
N GLN A 403 -5.75 6.47 18.99
CA GLN A 403 -6.97 5.88 19.56
C GLN A 403 -6.88 4.35 19.67
N VAL A 404 -6.46 3.67 18.61
CA VAL A 404 -6.38 2.21 18.54
C VAL A 404 -5.25 1.64 19.42
N TRP A 405 -4.13 2.36 19.54
CA TRP A 405 -3.04 1.97 20.42
C TRP A 405 -3.36 2.16 21.91
N ARG A 406 -4.23 3.12 22.25
CA ARG A 406 -4.75 3.31 23.63
C ARG A 406 -5.94 2.41 23.98
N ALA A 407 -6.63 1.85 22.99
CA ALA A 407 -7.80 1.00 23.22
C ALA A 407 -7.44 -0.37 23.86
N PRO A 408 -8.34 -0.95 24.67
CA PRO A 408 -8.19 -2.32 25.18
C PRO A 408 -8.05 -3.33 24.04
N THR A 409 -7.27 -4.39 24.28
CA THR A 409 -6.89 -5.32 23.21
C THR A 409 -8.05 -6.26 22.84
N SER A 410 -8.70 -6.01 21.70
CA SER A 410 -9.65 -6.92 21.04
C SER A 410 -9.08 -7.44 19.69
N ALA A 411 -9.79 -8.35 19.02
CA ALA A 411 -9.38 -8.82 17.68
C ALA A 411 -9.41 -7.70 16.63
N ILE A 412 -10.42 -6.83 16.70
CA ILE A 412 -10.56 -5.63 15.84
C ILE A 412 -9.42 -4.65 16.15
N VAL A 413 -9.13 -4.40 17.42
CA VAL A 413 -8.03 -3.49 17.80
C VAL A 413 -6.68 -4.02 17.33
N ARG A 414 -6.40 -5.34 17.43
CA ARG A 414 -5.15 -5.93 16.93
C ARG A 414 -4.98 -5.74 15.42
N THR A 415 -6.02 -6.02 14.64
CA THR A 415 -5.99 -5.81 13.18
C THR A 415 -5.90 -4.33 12.82
N GLY A 416 -6.57 -3.43 13.56
CA GLY A 416 -6.42 -1.99 13.39
C GLY A 416 -5.00 -1.48 13.67
N ARG A 417 -4.32 -2.02 14.69
CA ARG A 417 -2.89 -1.71 14.94
C ARG A 417 -1.99 -2.21 13.81
N ALA A 418 -2.23 -3.41 13.27
CA ALA A 418 -1.53 -3.87 12.08
C ALA A 418 -1.82 -2.96 10.87
N GLY A 419 -3.07 -2.53 10.68
CA GLY A 419 -3.43 -1.53 9.68
C GLY A 419 -2.65 -0.21 9.83
N SER A 420 -2.50 0.29 11.05
CA SER A 420 -1.69 1.51 11.31
C SER A 420 -0.22 1.35 10.91
N ILE A 421 0.37 0.17 11.15
CA ILE A 421 1.75 -0.15 10.78
C ILE A 421 1.87 -0.30 9.25
N ILE A 422 0.93 -0.98 8.60
CA ILE A 422 0.93 -1.14 7.14
C ILE A 422 0.85 0.23 6.44
N ILE A 423 0.00 1.13 6.93
CA ILE A 423 -0.08 2.50 6.41
C ILE A 423 1.23 3.26 6.64
N LEU A 424 1.84 3.14 7.83
CA LEU A 424 3.16 3.74 8.10
C LEU A 424 4.21 3.25 7.08
N LEU A 425 4.25 1.93 6.83
CA LEU A 425 5.19 1.34 5.86
C LEU A 425 4.91 1.84 4.44
N ALA A 426 3.65 1.98 4.04
CA ALA A 426 3.28 2.54 2.75
C ALA A 426 3.71 4.01 2.62
N LEU A 427 3.49 4.83 3.65
CA LEU A 427 3.91 6.23 3.68
C LEU A 427 5.45 6.36 3.63
N ALA A 428 6.16 5.54 4.41
CA ALA A 428 7.63 5.51 4.40
C ALA A 428 8.19 5.06 3.05
N ALA A 429 7.58 4.05 2.42
CA ALA A 429 7.96 3.60 1.08
C ALA A 429 7.66 4.67 0.01
N SER A 430 6.59 5.45 0.18
CA SER A 430 6.19 6.55 -0.70
C SER A 430 7.12 7.78 -0.60
N ALA A 431 7.97 7.85 0.42
CA ALA A 431 9.00 8.89 0.55
C ALA A 431 10.22 8.66 -0.35
N VAL A 432 10.44 7.41 -0.80
CA VAL A 432 11.63 6.98 -1.55
C VAL A 432 11.32 6.29 -2.87
N ASP A 433 10.05 5.97 -3.10
CA ASP A 433 9.50 5.37 -4.31
C ASP A 433 7.99 5.67 -4.39
N TYR A 434 7.24 4.96 -5.24
CA TYR A 434 5.81 5.24 -5.50
C TYR A 434 4.89 3.99 -5.45
N PRO A 435 4.97 3.16 -4.39
CA PRO A 435 4.30 1.87 -4.37
C PRO A 435 2.77 1.98 -4.50
N LEU A 436 2.17 3.06 -3.99
CA LEU A 436 0.73 3.30 -4.01
C LEU A 436 0.19 3.61 -5.41
N ARG A 437 1.04 3.73 -6.44
CA ARG A 437 0.62 3.83 -7.85
C ARG A 437 0.33 2.47 -8.50
N THR A 438 0.48 1.36 -7.76
CA THR A 438 0.11 0.01 -8.22
C THR A 438 -1.21 -0.46 -7.60
N ALA A 439 -2.06 -1.10 -8.40
CA ALA A 439 -3.39 -1.54 -7.98
C ALA A 439 -3.35 -2.52 -6.78
N LEU A 440 -2.36 -3.42 -6.72
CA LEU A 440 -2.18 -4.33 -5.59
C LEU A 440 -1.87 -3.60 -4.29
N MET A 441 -0.96 -2.63 -4.31
CA MET A 441 -0.65 -1.83 -3.12
C MET A 441 -1.83 -0.93 -2.72
N MET A 442 -2.57 -0.36 -3.68
CA MET A 442 -3.80 0.39 -3.39
C MET A 442 -4.82 -0.48 -2.65
N MET A 443 -4.99 -1.75 -3.04
CA MET A 443 -5.88 -2.69 -2.33
C MET A 443 -5.40 -2.96 -0.90
N VAL A 444 -4.13 -3.31 -0.72
CA VAL A 444 -3.55 -3.59 0.60
C VAL A 444 -3.68 -2.38 1.52
N PHE A 445 -3.37 -1.18 1.01
CA PHE A 445 -3.52 0.09 1.72
C PHE A 445 -4.97 0.36 2.11
N THR A 446 -5.91 0.11 1.20
CA THR A 446 -7.35 0.29 1.44
C THR A 446 -7.86 -0.66 2.53
N ILE A 447 -7.45 -1.94 2.51
CA ILE A 447 -7.78 -2.91 3.57
C ILE A 447 -7.24 -2.44 4.91
N ALA A 448 -5.98 -1.97 4.95
CA ALA A 448 -5.35 -1.45 6.16
C ALA A 448 -6.07 -0.22 6.73
N ALA A 449 -6.48 0.72 5.86
CA ALA A 449 -7.25 1.91 6.23
C ALA A 449 -8.62 1.56 6.82
N VAL A 450 -9.29 0.56 6.24
CA VAL A 450 -10.56 0.03 6.75
C VAL A 450 -10.39 -0.61 8.12
N TRP A 451 -9.36 -1.43 8.34
CA TRP A 451 -9.10 -2.03 9.65
C TRP A 451 -8.80 -0.97 10.72
N LEU A 452 -8.03 0.06 10.38
CA LEU A 452 -7.72 1.16 11.28
C LEU A 452 -8.98 1.94 11.67
N GLU A 453 -9.83 2.28 10.70
CA GLU A 453 -11.08 3.02 10.95
C GLU A 453 -12.06 2.22 11.83
N GLN A 454 -12.21 0.92 11.58
CA GLN A 454 -13.10 0.05 12.35
C GLN A 454 -12.69 -0.04 13.81
N ALA A 455 -11.38 -0.19 14.05
CA ALA A 455 -10.85 -0.28 15.40
C ALA A 455 -11.03 1.03 16.19
N GLY A 456 -10.87 2.19 15.53
CA GLY A 456 -10.99 3.51 16.16
C GLY A 456 -12.41 3.89 16.59
N ARG A 457 -13.44 3.18 16.10
CA ARG A 457 -14.85 3.44 16.43
C ARG A 457 -15.43 2.61 17.57
N THR A 458 -14.71 1.62 18.06
CA THR A 458 -15.19 0.76 19.15
C THR A 458 -15.50 1.63 20.40
N PRO A 459 -16.77 1.79 20.82
CA PRO A 459 -17.11 2.69 21.92
C PRO A 459 -16.49 2.22 23.24
N LYS A 460 -16.05 3.16 24.08
CA LYS A 460 -15.62 2.88 25.46
C LYS A 460 -16.73 2.19 26.30
N THR A 461 -17.99 2.32 25.90
CA THR A 461 -19.16 1.86 26.64
C THR A 461 -19.55 0.39 26.42
N ALA A 462 -18.99 -0.31 25.42
CA ALA A 462 -19.22 -1.76 25.26
C ALA A 462 -18.35 -2.64 26.19
N LEU A 463 -17.66 -2.03 27.16
CA LEU A 463 -16.67 -2.65 28.03
C LEU A 463 -17.10 -2.72 29.51
N LEU A 464 -18.37 -2.43 29.82
CA LEU A 464 -18.91 -2.53 31.18
C LEU A 464 -19.99 -3.62 31.37
N THR A 465 -20.23 -4.44 30.35
CA THR A 465 -21.22 -5.54 30.42
C THR A 465 -20.66 -6.86 29.87
N GLY A 466 -19.46 -7.24 30.28
CA GLY A 466 -18.83 -8.52 29.92
C GLY A 466 -18.03 -9.10 31.06
#